data_AF-A0A4Q3C0F9-F1
#
_entry.id   AF-A0A4Q3C0F9-F1
#
_cell.length_a   1.000
_cell.length_b   1.000
_cell.length_c   1.000
_cell.angle_alpha   90.00
_cell.angle_beta   90.00
_cell.angle_gamma   90.00
#
_symmetry.space_group_name_H-M   'P 1'
#
loop_
_entity.id
_entity.type
_entity.pdbx_description
1 polymer ?
#
loop_
_entity_poly.entity_id
_entity_poly.type
_entity_poly.pdbx_seq_one_letter_code
_entity_poly.pdbx_strand_id
1 'polypeptide(L)'
;MLLTISTTHFPADDLSFLLHKHPKKIQSVEISAGKAHIFYPEVSAQKCTAALLLDIDPVGLVRSAGPKGNDFALEQYVNDRPYVSSSFMSAAIAKAYSSALNGRCKDKPELVNVAMPFTVKLSVLPVKGGENILRSLFEPLGYQLSAVQHALDATYPEWGNSRYFTVELINELTLQQLLSHLYV
;
A
#
# COMPACT_ATOMS: atom_id res chain seq x y z
N MET A 1 -2.24 7.41 -4.56
CA MET A 1 -2.27 5.93 -4.72
C MET A 1 -2.69 5.23 -3.46
N LEU A 2 -3.40 4.09 -3.55
CA LEU A 2 -4.14 3.54 -2.42
C LEU A 2 -3.70 2.11 -2.06
N LEU A 3 -3.36 1.93 -0.79
CA LEU A 3 -3.28 0.66 -0.09
C LEU A 3 -4.45 0.55 0.89
N THR A 4 -5.17 -0.56 0.89
CA THR A 4 -6.15 -0.87 1.95
C THR A 4 -5.80 -2.18 2.64
N ILE A 5 -5.94 -2.21 3.96
CA ILE A 5 -5.77 -3.40 4.81
C ILE A 5 -7.10 -3.63 5.51
N SER A 6 -7.73 -4.78 5.22
CA SER A 6 -9.02 -5.16 5.79
C SER A 6 -8.86 -6.41 6.64
N THR A 7 -9.64 -6.52 7.71
CA THR A 7 -9.78 -7.76 8.47
C THR A 7 -11.23 -8.00 8.88
N THR A 8 -11.56 -9.27 9.04
CA THR A 8 -12.82 -9.76 9.62
C THR A 8 -12.58 -10.53 10.92
N HIS A 9 -11.41 -10.35 11.56
CA HIS A 9 -11.20 -10.74 12.96
C HIS A 9 -12.34 -10.17 13.83
N PHE A 10 -12.70 -10.81 14.93
CA PHE A 10 -13.75 -10.29 15.83
C PHE A 10 -13.16 -9.93 17.20
N PRO A 11 -13.27 -8.66 17.64
CA PRO A 11 -13.87 -7.53 16.93
C PRO A 11 -12.90 -6.91 15.91
N ALA A 12 -13.38 -6.60 14.70
CA ALA A 12 -12.49 -6.21 13.59
C ALA A 12 -11.85 -4.83 13.78
N ASP A 13 -12.51 -3.94 14.52
CA ASP A 13 -12.02 -2.60 14.84
C ASP A 13 -10.80 -2.62 15.77
N ASP A 14 -10.43 -3.78 16.32
CA ASP A 14 -9.14 -3.98 17.01
C ASP A 14 -7.93 -3.68 16.10
N LEU A 15 -8.10 -3.79 14.77
CA LEU A 15 -7.11 -3.34 13.79
C LEU A 15 -6.64 -1.90 14.05
N SER A 16 -7.51 -1.04 14.56
CA SER A 16 -7.19 0.37 14.79
C SER A 16 -6.20 0.60 15.93
N PHE A 17 -6.28 -0.21 16.99
CA PHE A 17 -5.31 -0.22 18.08
C PHE A 17 -3.98 -0.78 17.60
N LEU A 18 -4.02 -1.87 16.82
CA LEU A 18 -2.80 -2.49 16.28
C LEU A 18 -2.04 -1.54 15.33
N LEU A 19 -2.74 -0.74 14.51
CA LEU A 19 -2.13 0.27 13.63
C LEU A 19 -1.76 1.58 14.34
N HIS A 20 -2.20 1.78 15.59
CA HIS A 20 -2.08 3.03 16.34
C HIS A 20 -2.68 4.22 15.58
N LYS A 21 -3.85 4.02 14.96
CA LYS A 21 -4.55 5.05 14.18
C LYS A 21 -6.02 5.03 14.53
N HIS A 22 -6.50 6.10 15.13
CA HIS A 22 -7.86 6.19 15.63
C HIS A 22 -8.87 6.35 14.47
N PRO A 23 -9.92 5.54 14.35
CA PRO A 23 -10.77 5.53 13.16
C PRO A 23 -11.54 6.83 12.89
N LYS A 24 -11.91 7.57 13.94
CA LYS A 24 -12.59 8.89 13.81
C LYS A 24 -11.65 10.06 13.47
N LYS A 25 -10.37 9.80 13.15
CA LYS A 25 -9.40 10.85 12.83
C LYS A 25 -8.73 10.54 11.49
N ILE A 26 -8.83 11.47 10.55
CA ILE A 26 -7.97 11.46 9.38
C ILE A 26 -6.61 11.98 9.82
N GLN A 27 -5.57 11.20 9.59
CA GLN A 27 -4.20 11.55 9.96
C GLN A 27 -3.35 11.63 8.70
N SER A 28 -2.29 12.41 8.73
CA SER A 28 -1.35 12.52 7.62
C SER A 28 0.07 12.43 8.15
N VAL A 29 0.95 11.81 7.37
CA VAL A 29 2.39 11.79 7.62
C VAL A 29 3.11 12.38 6.42
N GLU A 30 4.13 13.19 6.68
CA GLU A 30 5.02 13.71 5.65
C GLU A 30 6.02 12.61 5.24
N ILE A 31 6.19 12.44 3.93
CA ILE A 31 7.21 11.62 3.28
C ILE A 31 8.05 12.52 2.36
N SER A 32 9.23 12.07 1.92
CA SER A 32 10.12 12.91 1.09
C SER A 32 9.47 13.39 -0.22
N ALA A 33 8.48 12.65 -0.72
CA ALA A 33 7.80 12.90 -1.97
C ALA A 33 6.45 13.64 -1.83
N GLY A 34 6.02 14.00 -0.62
CA GLY A 34 4.69 14.55 -0.35
C GLY A 34 4.11 14.03 0.96
N LYS A 35 2.85 13.61 0.94
CA LYS A 35 2.11 13.14 2.12
C LYS A 35 1.55 11.75 1.91
N ALA A 36 1.25 11.09 3.02
CA ALA A 36 0.40 9.93 3.05
C ALA A 36 -0.73 10.14 4.07
N HIS A 37 -1.97 9.94 3.63
CA HIS A 37 -3.16 10.08 4.44
C HIS A 37 -3.62 8.72 4.95
N ILE A 38 -3.95 8.65 6.23
CA ILE A 38 -4.49 7.47 6.90
C ILE A 38 -5.93 7.77 7.30
N PHE A 39 -6.85 6.89 6.91
CA PHE A 39 -8.26 6.96 7.28
C PHE A 39 -8.90 5.57 7.23
N TYR A 40 -10.14 5.46 7.71
CA TYR A 40 -10.88 4.20 7.75
C TYR A 40 -12.17 4.32 6.98
N PRO A 41 -12.25 3.79 5.74
CA PRO A 41 -13.49 3.78 4.97
C PRO A 41 -14.59 2.89 5.57
N GLU A 42 -14.23 1.87 6.39
CA GLU A 42 -15.18 0.94 6.99
C GLU A 42 -14.70 0.55 8.38
N VAL A 43 -15.58 0.67 9.39
CA VAL A 43 -15.28 0.36 10.80
C VAL A 43 -16.51 -0.26 11.44
N SER A 44 -16.42 -1.52 11.79
CA SER A 44 -17.43 -2.26 12.54
C SER A 44 -16.77 -3.41 13.28
N ALA A 45 -17.51 -4.10 14.16
CA ALA A 45 -17.02 -5.31 14.81
C ALA A 45 -16.86 -6.49 13.83
N GLN A 46 -17.56 -6.47 12.70
CA GLN A 46 -17.55 -7.55 11.69
C GLN A 46 -16.46 -7.37 10.65
N LYS A 47 -16.15 -6.12 10.30
CA LYS A 47 -15.14 -5.76 9.31
C LYS A 47 -14.59 -4.37 9.58
N CYS A 48 -13.27 -4.27 9.51
CA CYS A 48 -12.55 -3.00 9.60
C CYS A 48 -11.58 -2.90 8.44
N THR A 49 -11.56 -1.75 7.78
CA THR A 49 -10.69 -1.45 6.66
C THR A 49 -9.92 -0.16 6.96
N ALA A 50 -8.59 -0.25 7.02
CA ALA A 50 -7.70 0.90 7.06
C ALA A 50 -7.23 1.23 5.64
N ALA A 51 -7.10 2.52 5.32
CA ALA A 51 -6.62 3.02 4.05
C ALA A 51 -5.37 3.89 4.25
N LEU A 52 -4.37 3.71 3.38
CA LEU A 52 -3.20 4.54 3.25
C LEU A 52 -3.14 5.11 1.83
N LEU A 53 -3.38 6.41 1.69
CA LEU A 53 -3.44 7.13 0.43
C LEU A 53 -2.22 8.02 0.25
N LEU A 54 -1.39 7.75 -0.76
CA LEU A 54 -0.30 8.62 -1.17
C LEU A 54 -0.84 9.86 -1.90
N ASP A 55 -0.41 11.02 -1.44
CA ASP A 55 -0.59 12.34 -2.04
C ASP A 55 0.80 12.92 -2.35
N ILE A 56 1.25 12.70 -3.58
CA ILE A 56 2.62 12.97 -4.02
C ILE A 56 2.67 14.33 -4.70
N ASP A 57 3.65 15.16 -4.35
CA ASP A 57 3.92 16.44 -5.03
C ASP A 57 4.83 16.21 -6.25
N PRO A 58 4.27 16.21 -7.49
CA PRO A 58 5.08 15.98 -8.69
C PRO A 58 6.13 17.08 -8.90
N VAL A 59 5.85 18.32 -8.50
CA VAL A 59 6.77 19.45 -8.68
C VAL A 59 7.91 19.37 -7.68
N GLY A 60 7.60 19.07 -6.42
CA GLY A 60 8.59 18.83 -5.37
C GLY A 60 9.54 17.67 -5.71
N LEU A 61 9.00 16.60 -6.31
CA LEU A 61 9.81 15.46 -6.77
C LEU A 61 10.89 15.84 -7.78
N VAL A 62 10.58 16.69 -8.77
CA VAL A 62 11.57 17.13 -9.77
C VAL A 62 12.66 17.99 -9.12
N ARG A 63 12.26 18.92 -8.24
CA ARG A 63 13.20 19.83 -7.57
C ARG A 63 14.21 19.09 -6.68
N SER A 64 13.77 18.02 -6.01
CA SER A 64 14.61 17.24 -5.09
C SER A 64 15.60 16.29 -5.78
N ALA A 65 15.38 15.92 -7.05
CA ALA A 65 16.23 14.97 -7.77
C ALA A 65 17.58 15.57 -8.27
N GLY A 66 17.76 16.89 -8.17
CA GLY A 66 18.93 17.63 -8.65
C GLY A 66 19.04 17.66 -10.19
N PRO A 67 19.91 18.52 -10.76
CA PRO A 67 20.11 18.57 -12.20
C PRO A 67 20.88 17.33 -12.66
N LYS A 68 20.17 16.25 -13.00
CA LYS A 68 20.73 15.13 -13.76
C LYS A 68 20.59 15.48 -15.25
N GLY A 69 21.71 15.42 -15.96
CA GLY A 69 21.89 15.87 -17.33
C GLY A 69 20.77 15.46 -18.28
N ASN A 70 20.47 16.38 -19.19
CA ASN A 70 19.48 16.29 -20.26
C ASN A 70 19.52 14.95 -20.99
N ASP A 71 18.36 14.28 -21.04
CA ASP A 71 17.89 13.58 -22.24
C ASP A 71 16.36 13.46 -22.31
N PHE A 72 15.61 13.61 -21.20
CA PHE A 72 14.13 13.64 -21.22
C PHE A 72 13.54 14.64 -20.20
N ALA A 73 13.67 15.94 -20.46
CA ALA A 73 13.16 16.99 -19.57
C ALA A 73 11.64 16.90 -19.33
N LEU A 74 10.85 16.43 -20.29
CA LEU A 74 9.39 16.32 -20.16
C LEU A 74 8.95 15.15 -19.26
N GLU A 75 9.62 14.00 -19.37
CA GLU A 75 9.32 12.81 -18.54
C GLU A 75 9.55 13.07 -17.05
N GLN A 76 10.40 14.03 -16.70
CA GLN A 76 10.58 14.42 -15.30
C GLN A 76 9.32 15.07 -14.71
N TYR A 77 8.56 15.81 -15.52
CA TYR A 77 7.33 16.48 -15.10
C TYR A 77 6.06 15.63 -15.32
N VAL A 78 6.04 14.82 -16.38
CA VAL A 78 4.91 13.96 -16.74
C VAL A 78 5.35 12.51 -16.67
N ASN A 79 5.05 11.88 -15.53
CA ASN A 79 5.33 10.46 -15.30
C ASN A 79 4.29 9.85 -14.36
N ASP A 80 4.37 8.53 -14.23
CA ASP A 80 3.49 7.71 -13.42
C ASP A 80 3.76 7.80 -11.91
N ARG A 81 4.89 8.37 -11.47
CA ARG A 81 5.38 8.28 -10.07
C ARG A 81 4.36 8.77 -9.03
N PRO A 82 3.59 9.85 -9.24
CA PRO A 82 2.53 10.27 -8.30
C PRO A 82 1.33 9.31 -8.24
N TYR A 83 1.18 8.48 -9.28
CA TYR A 83 0.01 7.68 -9.57
C TYR A 83 0.29 6.17 -9.53
N VAL A 84 1.42 5.74 -8.97
CA VAL A 84 1.74 4.31 -8.82
C VAL A 84 2.13 3.94 -7.39
N SER A 85 1.80 2.71 -6.99
CA SER A 85 2.23 2.14 -5.71
C SER A 85 3.68 1.67 -5.82
N SER A 86 4.61 2.63 -5.84
CA SER A 86 6.06 2.40 -5.88
C SER A 86 6.65 2.29 -4.46
N SER A 87 7.97 2.41 -4.32
CA SER A 87 8.67 2.45 -3.03
C SER A 87 8.23 3.61 -2.12
N PHE A 88 7.52 4.62 -2.64
CA PHE A 88 6.85 5.62 -1.81
C PHE A 88 5.78 5.00 -0.90
N MET A 89 5.13 3.91 -1.34
CA MET A 89 4.21 3.16 -0.49
C MET A 89 4.94 2.50 0.67
N SER A 90 6.08 1.85 0.42
CA SER A 90 6.93 1.29 1.49
C SER A 90 7.36 2.37 2.49
N ALA A 91 7.82 3.53 2.02
CA ALA A 91 8.19 4.65 2.89
C ALA A 91 6.99 5.15 3.72
N ALA A 92 5.80 5.22 3.12
CA ALA A 92 4.58 5.60 3.82
C ALA A 92 4.16 4.57 4.86
N ILE A 93 4.24 3.26 4.57
CA ILE A 93 3.98 2.18 5.54
C ILE A 93 4.94 2.32 6.73
N ALA A 94 6.24 2.48 6.48
CA ALA A 94 7.26 2.64 7.52
C ALA A 94 6.98 3.87 8.40
N LYS A 95 6.58 4.99 7.80
CA LYS A 95 6.29 6.23 8.53
C LYS A 95 4.97 6.18 9.30
N ALA A 96 3.91 5.66 8.68
CA ALA A 96 2.57 5.64 9.24
C ALA A 96 2.39 4.56 10.31
N TYR A 97 2.98 3.38 10.10
CA TYR A 97 2.73 2.17 10.89
C TYR A 97 3.98 1.65 11.59
N SER A 98 4.93 2.53 11.93
CA SER A 98 6.21 2.16 12.57
C SER A 98 6.03 1.32 13.83
N SER A 99 5.10 1.65 14.74
CA SER A 99 4.85 0.87 15.96
C SER A 99 4.39 -0.56 15.64
N ALA A 100 3.49 -0.71 14.67
CA ALA A 100 2.94 -2.00 14.25
C ALA A 100 4.00 -2.87 13.55
N LEU A 101 4.83 -2.27 12.69
CA LEU A 101 5.99 -2.92 12.06
C LEU A 101 7.01 -3.45 13.09
N ASN A 102 7.14 -2.77 14.21
CA ASN A 102 8.01 -3.19 15.30
C ASN A 102 7.33 -4.16 16.29
N GLY A 103 6.13 -4.65 15.98
CA GLY A 103 5.40 -5.60 16.84
C GLY A 103 5.04 -4.99 18.19
N ARG A 104 4.64 -3.73 18.24
CA ARG A 104 4.28 -3.03 19.48
C ARG A 104 2.82 -2.59 19.43
N CYS A 105 2.04 -2.92 20.46
CA CYS A 105 0.73 -2.33 20.73
C CYS A 105 0.56 -2.16 22.24
N LYS A 106 0.33 -0.94 22.72
CA LYS A 106 0.18 -0.67 24.15
C LYS A 106 -1.24 -0.96 24.64
N ASP A 107 -2.22 -0.64 23.82
CA ASP A 107 -3.63 -0.71 24.20
C ASP A 107 -4.20 -2.13 24.09
N LYS A 108 -3.62 -2.96 23.22
CA LYS A 108 -3.99 -4.36 22.96
C LYS A 108 -2.74 -5.26 22.74
N PRO A 109 -1.82 -5.38 23.74
CA PRO A 109 -0.59 -6.15 23.58
C PRO A 109 -0.82 -7.63 23.28
N GLU A 110 -1.92 -8.20 23.77
CA GLU A 110 -2.33 -9.60 23.54
C GLU A 110 -2.60 -9.92 22.07
N LEU A 111 -2.93 -8.92 21.25
CA LEU A 111 -3.27 -9.10 19.83
C LEU A 111 -2.07 -9.05 18.90
N VAL A 112 -0.89 -8.63 19.38
CA VAL A 112 0.30 -8.45 18.53
C VAL A 112 0.74 -9.75 17.86
N ASN A 113 0.65 -10.87 18.58
CA ASN A 113 1.07 -12.19 18.10
C ASN A 113 -0.12 -13.03 17.60
N VAL A 114 -1.30 -12.45 17.47
CA VAL A 114 -2.49 -13.14 16.98
C VAL A 114 -2.49 -13.09 15.46
N ALA A 115 -2.57 -14.25 14.83
CA ALA A 115 -2.82 -14.34 13.41
C ALA A 115 -4.28 -13.94 13.12
N MET A 116 -4.48 -13.05 12.14
CA MET A 116 -5.79 -12.55 11.75
C MET A 116 -5.99 -12.73 10.24
N PRO A 117 -7.24 -12.97 9.79
CA PRO A 117 -7.54 -13.01 8.37
C PRO A 117 -7.43 -11.59 7.81
N PHE A 118 -6.48 -11.39 6.91
CA PHE A 118 -6.25 -10.10 6.26
C PHE A 118 -6.52 -10.19 4.77
N THR A 119 -7.18 -9.15 4.26
CA THR A 119 -7.29 -8.87 2.83
C THR A 119 -6.65 -7.52 2.55
N VAL A 120 -5.61 -7.53 1.74
CA VAL A 120 -4.89 -6.33 1.32
C VAL A 120 -5.15 -6.06 -0.14
N LYS A 121 -5.40 -4.79 -0.47
CA LYS A 121 -5.53 -4.36 -1.86
C LYS A 121 -4.56 -3.22 -2.13
N LEU A 122 -3.75 -3.37 -3.17
CA LEU A 122 -2.81 -2.38 -3.63
C LEU A 122 -3.17 -1.95 -5.06
N SER A 123 -3.41 -0.66 -5.23
CA SER A 123 -3.83 -0.09 -6.53
C SER A 123 -2.63 0.32 -7.37
N VAL A 124 -2.69 0.07 -8.68
CA VAL A 124 -1.72 0.57 -9.68
C VAL A 124 -0.25 0.26 -9.29
N LEU A 125 0.02 -1.02 -9.02
CA LEU A 125 1.37 -1.55 -8.77
C LEU A 125 2.10 -1.78 -10.10
N PRO A 126 3.22 -1.09 -10.38
CA PRO A 126 4.01 -1.34 -11.58
C PRO A 126 4.85 -2.61 -11.41
N VAL A 127 4.65 -3.59 -12.30
CA VAL A 127 5.37 -4.86 -12.22
C VAL A 127 6.15 -5.10 -13.51
N LYS A 128 7.47 -4.97 -13.43
CA LYS A 128 8.37 -5.38 -14.52
C LYS A 128 8.48 -6.91 -14.49
N GLY A 129 8.11 -7.58 -15.58
CA GLY A 129 8.07 -9.05 -15.66
C GLY A 129 6.68 -9.67 -15.48
N GLY A 130 5.64 -8.85 -15.29
CA GLY A 130 4.25 -9.29 -15.26
C GLY A 130 3.85 -10.08 -14.02
N GLU A 131 2.68 -10.71 -14.10
CA GLU A 131 2.02 -11.35 -12.95
C GLU A 131 2.83 -12.48 -12.30
N ASN A 132 3.63 -13.22 -13.09
CA ASN A 132 4.44 -14.33 -12.58
C ASN A 132 5.41 -13.90 -11.47
N ILE A 133 5.92 -12.67 -11.53
CA ILE A 133 6.80 -12.12 -10.49
C ILE A 133 6.02 -11.94 -9.19
N LEU A 134 4.80 -11.39 -9.26
CA LEU A 134 3.93 -11.24 -8.08
C LEU A 134 3.67 -12.58 -7.40
N ARG A 135 3.31 -13.60 -8.19
CA ARG A 135 3.08 -14.96 -7.69
C ARG A 135 4.32 -15.53 -7.02
N SER A 136 5.48 -15.42 -7.66
CA SER A 136 6.75 -15.91 -7.12
C SER A 136 7.18 -15.25 -5.80
N LEU A 137 6.72 -14.02 -5.54
CA LEU A 137 7.04 -13.29 -4.31
C LEU A 137 6.06 -13.60 -3.17
N PHE A 138 4.76 -13.63 -3.47
CA PHE A 138 3.72 -13.72 -2.43
C PHE A 138 3.19 -15.13 -2.18
N GLU A 139 3.08 -16.00 -3.19
CA GLU A 139 2.56 -17.36 -2.98
C GLU A 139 3.44 -18.19 -2.04
N PRO A 140 4.79 -18.13 -2.09
CA PRO A 140 5.64 -18.85 -1.12
C PRO A 140 5.48 -18.38 0.34
N LEU A 141 4.97 -17.16 0.56
CA LEU A 141 4.66 -16.62 1.88
C LEU A 141 3.24 -17.02 2.36
N GLY A 142 2.53 -17.85 1.58
CA GLY A 142 1.20 -18.35 1.90
C GLY A 142 0.04 -17.45 1.47
N TYR A 143 0.28 -16.41 0.67
CA TYR A 143 -0.80 -15.56 0.18
C TYR A 143 -1.58 -16.22 -0.94
N GLN A 144 -2.90 -16.13 -0.86
CA GLN A 144 -3.76 -16.21 -2.03
C GLN A 144 -3.68 -14.86 -2.77
N LEU A 145 -3.32 -14.91 -4.05
CA LEU A 145 -3.08 -13.73 -4.87
C LEU A 145 -4.07 -13.66 -6.04
N SER A 146 -4.68 -12.47 -6.19
CA SER A 146 -5.39 -12.06 -7.38
C SER A 146 -4.75 -10.79 -7.94
N ALA A 147 -4.47 -10.76 -9.24
CA ALA A 147 -3.89 -9.61 -9.90
C ALA A 147 -4.69 -9.29 -11.16
N VAL A 148 -5.11 -8.03 -11.29
CA VAL A 148 -5.83 -7.53 -12.46
C VAL A 148 -4.91 -6.57 -13.19
N GLN A 149 -4.46 -6.96 -14.39
CA GLN A 149 -3.69 -6.10 -15.27
C GLN A 149 -4.60 -5.05 -15.92
N HIS A 150 -4.14 -3.81 -16.00
CA HIS A 150 -4.91 -2.72 -16.63
C HIS A 150 -4.49 -2.52 -18.08
N ALA A 151 -5.46 -2.24 -18.96
CA ALA A 151 -5.20 -1.77 -20.32
C ALA A 151 -4.43 -0.44 -20.32
N LEU A 152 -3.62 -0.16 -21.34
CA LEU A 152 -3.00 1.17 -21.49
C LEU A 152 -4.05 2.26 -21.71
N ASP A 153 -5.01 1.99 -22.59
CA ASP A 153 -6.16 2.83 -22.84
C ASP A 153 -7.35 1.96 -23.24
N ALA A 154 -8.51 2.15 -22.60
CA ALA A 154 -9.71 1.39 -22.93
C ALA A 154 -10.31 1.80 -24.30
N THR A 155 -9.99 3.00 -24.78
CA THR A 155 -10.43 3.54 -26.08
C THR A 155 -9.59 3.02 -27.24
N TYR A 156 -8.35 2.62 -26.97
CA TYR A 156 -7.40 2.09 -27.97
C TYR A 156 -6.88 0.70 -27.55
N PRO A 157 -7.71 -0.35 -27.64
CA PRO A 157 -7.34 -1.70 -27.19
C PRO A 157 -6.10 -2.28 -27.89
N GLU A 158 -5.82 -1.84 -29.12
CA GLU A 158 -4.66 -2.26 -29.91
C GLU A 158 -3.32 -1.85 -29.30
N TRP A 159 -3.31 -0.89 -28.37
CA TRP A 159 -2.11 -0.55 -27.59
C TRP A 159 -1.75 -1.63 -26.57
N GLY A 160 -2.71 -2.51 -26.25
CA GLY A 160 -2.53 -3.64 -25.35
C GLY A 160 -2.53 -3.26 -23.87
N ASN A 161 -1.96 -4.15 -23.05
CA ASN A 161 -1.97 -4.01 -21.60
C ASN A 161 -0.79 -3.19 -21.08
N SER A 162 -1.05 -2.41 -20.03
CA SER A 162 -0.02 -1.71 -19.28
C SER A 162 0.77 -2.66 -18.39
N ARG A 163 1.86 -2.16 -17.79
CA ARG A 163 2.60 -2.89 -16.74
C ARG A 163 1.96 -2.80 -15.34
N TYR A 164 0.82 -2.14 -15.21
CA TYR A 164 0.22 -1.84 -13.91
C TYR A 164 -0.83 -2.88 -13.56
N PHE A 165 -0.81 -3.27 -12.29
CA PHE A 165 -1.73 -4.25 -11.72
C PHE A 165 -2.46 -3.64 -10.52
N THR A 166 -3.73 -4.00 -10.34
CA THR A 166 -4.34 -3.97 -9.02
C THR A 166 -4.18 -5.36 -8.40
N VAL A 167 -3.54 -5.42 -7.25
CA VAL A 167 -3.23 -6.69 -6.57
C VAL A 167 -4.06 -6.80 -5.30
N GLU A 168 -4.68 -7.95 -5.12
CA GLU A 168 -5.33 -8.35 -3.89
C GLU A 168 -4.60 -9.57 -3.30
N LEU A 169 -4.27 -9.46 -2.01
CA LEU A 169 -3.52 -10.46 -1.25
C LEU A 169 -4.37 -10.87 -0.04
N ILE A 170 -4.61 -12.16 0.11
CA ILE A 170 -5.37 -12.72 1.24
C ILE A 170 -4.49 -13.73 1.97
N ASN A 171 -4.37 -13.59 3.29
CA ASN A 171 -3.60 -14.51 4.13
C ASN A 171 -4.01 -14.38 5.61
N GLU A 172 -3.69 -15.38 6.43
CA GLU A 172 -3.88 -15.38 7.88
C GLU A 172 -2.51 -15.32 8.57
N LEU A 173 -2.20 -14.19 9.17
CA LEU A 173 -0.88 -13.90 9.74
C LEU A 173 -0.96 -12.76 10.75
N THR A 174 0.12 -12.48 11.47
CA THR A 174 0.18 -11.30 12.34
C THR A 174 0.23 -10.02 11.53
N LEU A 175 -0.27 -8.92 12.09
CA LEU A 175 -0.18 -7.60 11.42
C LEU A 175 1.28 -7.21 11.14
N GLN A 176 2.20 -7.57 12.05
CA GLN A 176 3.62 -7.28 11.89
C GLN A 176 4.20 -7.95 10.64
N GLN A 177 3.94 -9.26 10.45
CA GLN A 177 4.38 -9.99 9.27
C GLN A 177 3.76 -9.38 8.00
N LEU A 178 2.46 -9.08 8.02
CA LEU A 178 1.77 -8.45 6.89
C LEU A 178 2.46 -7.15 6.46
N LEU A 179 2.65 -6.22 7.41
CA LEU A 179 3.30 -4.96 7.12
C LEU A 179 4.75 -5.14 6.66
N SER A 180 5.46 -6.13 7.21
CA SER A 180 6.84 -6.42 6.81
C SER A 180 6.92 -6.92 5.37
N HIS A 181 6.03 -7.83 4.97
CA HIS A 181 5.96 -8.34 3.60
C HIS A 181 5.54 -7.25 2.58
N LEU A 182 4.70 -6.29 2.97
CA LEU A 182 4.31 -5.17 2.10
C LEU A 182 5.38 -4.07 2.03
N TYR A 183 6.20 -3.94 3.08
CA TYR A 183 7.24 -2.92 3.17
C TYR A 183 8.47 -3.25 2.31
N VAL A 184 8.87 -4.53 2.31
CA VAL A 184 10.05 -5.05 1.58
C VAL A 184 9.72 -5.27 0.11
#